data_AF-A0A379GIS1-F1
#
_entry.id   AF-A0A379GIS1-F1
#
_cell.length_a   1.000
_cell.length_b   1.000
_cell.length_c   1.000
_cell.angle_alpha   90.00
_cell.angle_beta   90.00
_cell.angle_gamma   90.00
#
_symmetry.space_group_name_H-M   'P 1'
#
loop_
_entity.id
_entity.type
_entity.pdbx_description
1 polymer ?
#
loop_
_entity_poly.entity_id
_entity_poly.type
_entity_poly.pdbx_seq_one_letter_code
_entity_poly.pdbx_strand_id
1 'polypeptide(L)'
;MANICVWMKTIHKDNNFVRPSYPLSHENKIEQGGQHSVFESYGRFQLDDEGRPLTQVRFEQLRNGSKVGQATTNCFALMPGKNLHLISASPSADE
;
A
#
# COMPACT_ATOMS: atom_id res chain seq x y z
N MET A 1 -2.44 4.62 -16.46
CA MET A 1 -2.01 4.71 -15.05
C MET A 1 -1.55 3.33 -14.58
N ALA A 2 -0.38 2.83 -14.98
CA ALA A 2 0.10 1.53 -14.49
C ALA A 2 1.59 1.31 -14.82
N ASN A 3 2.47 1.61 -13.87
CA ASN A 3 3.71 0.85 -13.63
C ASN A 3 4.46 1.33 -12.38
N ILE A 4 4.19 2.55 -11.89
CA ILE A 4 4.90 3.13 -10.74
C ILE A 4 4.68 2.32 -9.44
N CYS A 5 3.45 1.82 -9.19
CA CYS A 5 3.12 1.11 -7.95
C CYS A 5 3.83 -0.25 -7.78
N VAL A 6 4.27 -0.87 -8.89
CA VAL A 6 4.91 -2.20 -8.87
C VAL A 6 6.39 -2.11 -8.45
N TRP A 7 6.99 -0.91 -8.56
CA TRP A 7 8.41 -0.68 -8.28
C TRP A 7 8.63 0.37 -7.17
N MET A 8 7.68 0.50 -6.24
CA MET A 8 7.67 1.54 -5.21
C MET A 8 8.32 1.09 -3.89
N LYS A 9 9.02 2.02 -3.23
CA LYS A 9 9.35 1.96 -1.80
C LYS A 9 8.75 3.16 -1.05
N THR A 10 8.49 3.01 0.24
CA THR A 10 8.13 4.14 1.12
C THR A 10 9.06 4.18 2.32
N ILE A 11 9.44 5.39 2.74
CA ILE A 11 10.27 5.66 3.91
C ILE A 11 9.55 6.68 4.78
N HIS A 12 9.28 6.32 6.03
CA HIS A 12 8.68 7.23 7.01
C HIS A 12 9.69 7.51 8.10
N LYS A 13 9.88 8.79 8.44
CA LYS A 13 10.77 9.28 9.49
C LYS A 13 9.99 10.04 10.54
N ASP A 14 10.45 9.98 11.78
CA ASP A 14 9.97 10.86 12.84
C ASP A 14 11.14 11.29 13.75
N ASN A 15 10.87 12.23 14.64
CA ASN A 15 11.81 12.68 15.66
C ASN A 15 11.22 12.40 17.04
N ASN A 16 12.07 11.91 17.94
CA ASN A 16 11.74 11.74 19.35
C ASN A 16 12.58 12.72 20.18
N PHE A 17 11.95 13.73 20.78
CA PHE A 17 12.67 14.78 21.53
C PHE A 17 13.41 14.25 22.77
N VAL A 18 12.95 13.13 23.36
CA VAL A 18 13.63 12.46 24.48
C VAL A 18 14.89 11.73 23.98
N ARG A 19 14.86 11.28 22.73
CA ARG A 19 15.95 10.53 22.08
C ARG A 19 16.29 11.14 20.71
N PRO A 20 16.77 12.39 20.66
CA PRO A 20 16.90 13.15 19.40
C PRO A 20 17.90 12.55 18.42
N SER A 21 18.87 11.77 18.92
CA SER A 21 19.86 11.07 18.09
C SER A 21 19.36 9.70 17.59
N TYR A 22 18.19 9.24 18.03
CA TYR A 22 17.68 7.93 17.64
C TYR A 22 17.19 7.94 16.18
N PRO A 23 17.64 7.02 15.32
CA PRO A 23 17.32 7.04 13.90
C PRO A 23 15.92 6.47 13.62
N LEU A 24 14.87 7.13 14.12
CA LEU A 24 13.48 6.70 14.06
C LEU A 24 12.95 6.73 12.61
N SER A 25 13.03 5.58 11.94
CA SER A 25 12.85 5.45 10.50
C SER A 25 12.40 4.06 10.11
N HIS A 26 11.42 3.97 9.22
CA HIS A 26 10.94 2.69 8.71
C HIS A 26 10.80 2.74 7.19
N GLU A 27 11.15 1.65 6.54
CA GLU A 27 11.05 1.47 5.10
C GLU A 27 10.19 0.24 4.78
N ASN A 28 9.36 0.33 3.74
CA ASN A 28 8.72 -0.81 3.11
C ASN A 28 8.90 -0.78 1.59
N LYS A 29 9.15 -1.94 0.99
CA LYS A 29 9.38 -2.12 -0.46
C LYS A 29 8.98 -3.52 -0.92
N ILE A 30 8.80 -3.69 -2.22
CA ILE A 30 8.68 -5.01 -2.88
C ILE A 30 10.10 -5.53 -3.18
N GLU A 31 10.34 -6.85 -3.12
CA GLU A 31 11.66 -7.48 -3.33
C GLU A 31 12.36 -7.09 -4.64
N GLN A 32 11.61 -6.88 -5.73
CA GLN A 32 12.14 -6.41 -7.01
C GLN A 32 11.95 -4.90 -7.21
N GLY A 33 11.25 -4.19 -6.33
CA GLY A 33 10.93 -2.76 -6.44
C GLY A 33 12.03 -1.80 -5.99
N GLY A 34 11.78 -0.49 -6.10
CA GLY A 34 12.64 0.57 -5.57
C GLY A 34 13.03 1.69 -6.55
N GLN A 35 12.50 1.68 -7.77
CA GLN A 35 12.77 2.73 -8.77
C GLN A 35 12.15 4.08 -8.38
N HIS A 36 11.06 4.04 -7.63
CA HIS A 36 10.38 5.24 -7.13
C HIS A 36 10.19 5.15 -5.61
N SER A 37 10.44 6.26 -4.92
CA SER A 37 10.33 6.33 -3.47
C SER A 37 9.40 7.43 -3.02
N VAL A 38 8.52 7.10 -2.07
CA VAL A 38 7.79 8.07 -1.26
C VAL A 38 8.55 8.25 0.04
N PHE A 39 8.77 9.51 0.43
CA PHE A 39 9.37 9.85 1.72
C PHE A 39 8.41 10.75 2.48
N GLU A 40 8.15 10.43 3.75
CA GLU A 40 7.26 11.22 4.62
C GLU A 40 7.90 11.48 5.98
N SER A 41 7.83 12.75 6.41
CA SER A 41 8.15 13.20 7.75
C SER A 41 7.23 14.38 8.09
N TYR A 42 6.49 14.40 9.21
CA TYR A 42 6.54 13.44 10.32
C TYR A 42 5.69 12.18 10.09
N GLY A 43 6.25 11.02 10.44
CA GLY A 43 5.63 9.70 10.30
C GLY A 43 4.51 9.40 11.31
N ARG A 44 4.41 10.22 12.36
CA ARG A 44 3.44 10.13 13.48
C ARG A 44 3.64 8.89 14.36
N PHE A 45 4.88 8.63 14.75
CA PHE A 45 5.25 7.59 15.69
C PHE A 45 6.41 8.05 16.56
N GLN A 46 6.47 7.58 17.80
CA GLN A 46 7.56 7.90 18.73
C GLN A 46 8.43 6.69 19.07
N LEU A 47 7.97 5.50 18.67
CA LEU A 47 8.59 4.20 18.89
C LEU A 47 8.52 3.35 17.61
N ASP A 48 9.46 2.41 17.47
CA ASP A 48 9.48 1.52 16.30
C ASP A 48 8.28 0.57 16.23
N ASP A 49 7.73 0.21 17.39
CA ASP A 49 6.54 -0.66 17.48
C ASP A 49 5.28 0.03 16.93
N GLU A 50 5.24 1.36 16.93
CA GLU A 50 4.19 2.16 16.30
C GLU A 50 4.52 2.42 14.82
N GLY A 51 5.77 2.77 14.54
CA GLY A 51 6.18 3.23 13.21
C GLY A 51 6.17 2.12 12.16
N ARG A 52 6.57 0.90 12.52
CA ARG A 52 6.56 -0.26 11.61
C ARG A 52 5.16 -0.57 11.06
N PRO A 53 4.11 -0.80 11.87
CA PRO A 53 2.78 -1.11 11.35
C PRO A 53 2.16 0.08 10.59
N LEU A 54 2.39 1.32 11.02
CA LEU A 54 1.92 2.50 10.28
C LEU A 54 2.55 2.61 8.88
N THR A 55 3.85 2.34 8.78
CA THR A 55 4.57 2.34 7.51
C THR A 55 4.09 1.21 6.60
N GLN A 56 3.71 0.07 7.17
CA GLN A 56 3.14 -1.05 6.41
C GLN A 56 1.75 -0.72 5.86
N VAL A 57 0.82 -0.23 6.68
CA VAL A 57 -0.53 0.11 6.23
C VAL A 57 -0.50 1.19 5.14
N ARG A 58 0.33 2.23 5.30
CA ARG A 58 0.49 3.26 4.26
C ARG A 58 1.09 2.71 2.97
N PHE A 59 2.04 1.80 3.07
CA PHE A 59 2.58 1.11 1.90
C PHE A 59 1.51 0.28 1.17
N GLU A 60 0.66 -0.42 1.90
CA GLU A 60 -0.48 -1.17 1.35
C GLU A 60 -1.51 -0.24 0.70
N GLN A 61 -1.81 0.89 1.33
CA GLN A 61 -2.70 1.93 0.79
C GLN A 61 -2.17 2.52 -0.51
N LEU A 62 -0.88 2.85 -0.59
CA LEU A 62 -0.26 3.35 -1.82
C LEU A 62 -0.34 2.34 -2.97
N ARG A 63 -0.46 1.05 -2.64
CA ARG A 63 -0.62 -0.04 -3.61
C ARG A 63 -2.07 -0.39 -3.89
N ASN A 64 -3.00 0.09 -3.08
CA ASN A 64 -4.43 -0.14 -3.24
C ASN A 64 -4.93 0.61 -4.49
N GLY A 65 -5.16 -0.13 -5.56
CA GLY A 65 -5.42 0.43 -6.90
C GLY A 65 -4.40 0.00 -7.97
N SER A 66 -3.28 -0.62 -7.58
CA SER A 66 -2.29 -1.14 -8.54
C SER A 66 -2.82 -2.30 -9.40
N LYS A 67 -3.79 -3.05 -8.89
CA LYS A 67 -4.54 -4.09 -9.60
C LYS A 67 -6.01 -3.94 -9.23
N VAL A 68 -6.84 -3.58 -10.19
CA VAL A 68 -8.29 -3.43 -10.01
C VAL A 68 -8.97 -4.16 -11.16
N GLY A 69 -9.98 -4.96 -10.82
CA GLY A 69 -10.90 -5.54 -11.80
C GLY A 69 -12.23 -4.84 -11.73
N GLN A 70 -12.89 -4.69 -12.87
CA GLN A 70 -14.26 -4.18 -12.96
C GLN A 70 -15.16 -5.27 -13.53
N ALA A 71 -16.33 -5.45 -12.95
CA ALA A 71 -17.34 -6.39 -13.42
C ALA A 71 -18.74 -5.80 -13.24
N THR A 72 -19.63 -6.09 -14.16
CA THR A 72 -21.07 -5.78 -14.05
C THR A 72 -21.83 -7.06 -13.72
N THR A 73 -22.83 -6.98 -12.84
CA THR A 73 -23.62 -8.14 -12.42
C THR A 73 -25.03 -7.72 -12.05
N ASN A 74 -25.98 -8.65 -12.15
CA ASN A 74 -27.35 -8.52 -11.65
C ASN A 74 -27.50 -8.98 -10.18
N CYS A 75 -26.41 -9.34 -9.50
CA CYS A 75 -26.44 -9.79 -8.10
C CYS A 75 -26.73 -8.63 -7.14
N PHE A 76 -27.99 -8.46 -6.73
CA PHE A 76 -28.42 -7.42 -5.77
C PHE A 76 -27.77 -7.55 -4.39
N ALA A 77 -27.29 -8.73 -4.03
CA ALA A 77 -26.63 -8.99 -2.75
C ALA A 77 -25.17 -8.52 -2.73
N LEU A 78 -24.65 -8.00 -3.85
CA LEU A 78 -23.32 -7.43 -3.97
C LEU A 78 -23.31 -5.97 -3.50
N MET A 79 -22.47 -5.68 -2.51
CA MET A 79 -22.28 -4.36 -1.91
C MET A 79 -20.79 -4.15 -1.58
N PRO A 80 -20.33 -2.89 -1.43
CA PRO A 80 -18.97 -2.62 -0.96
C PRO A 80 -18.62 -3.38 0.32
N GLY A 81 -17.41 -3.96 0.38
CA GLY A 81 -16.93 -4.74 1.51
C GLY A 81 -17.31 -6.24 1.50
N LYS A 82 -18.11 -6.69 0.53
CA LYS A 82 -18.45 -8.12 0.39
C LYS A 82 -17.48 -8.82 -0.56
N ASN A 83 -16.83 -9.87 -0.06
CA ASN A 83 -15.98 -10.75 -0.86
C ASN A 83 -16.85 -11.73 -1.68
N LEU A 84 -16.44 -11.97 -2.93
CA LEU A 84 -17.08 -12.92 -3.84
C LEU A 84 -16.03 -13.61 -4.70
N HIS A 85 -16.38 -14.77 -5.24
CA HIS A 85 -15.55 -15.52 -6.17
C HIS A 85 -16.16 -15.47 -7.57
N LEU A 86 -15.33 -15.19 -8.57
CA LEU A 86 -15.69 -15.37 -9.97
C LEU A 86 -15.47 -16.85 -10.31
N ILE A 87 -16.55 -17.56 -10.66
CA ILE A 87 -16.52 -19.02 -10.91
C ILE A 87 -16.18 -19.32 -12.37
N SER A 88 -16.53 -18.41 -13.28
CA SER A 88 -16.20 -18.49 -14.70
C SER A 88 -15.93 -17.09 -15.23
N ALA A 89 -14.77 -16.89 -15.85
CA ALA A 89 -14.46 -15.66 -16.56
C ALA A 89 -14.90 -15.79 -18.03
N SER A 90 -15.54 -14.75 -18.57
CA SER A 90 -15.48 -14.50 -20.01
C SER A 90 -14.02 -14.26 -20.41
N PRO A 91 -13.58 -14.64 -21.63
CA PRO A 91 -12.20 -14.40 -22.06
C PRO A 91 -11.83 -12.93 -21.86
N SER A 92 -10.58 -12.66 -21.46
CA SER A 92 -10.08 -11.30 -21.32
C SER A 92 -10.35 -10.55 -22.62
N ALA A 93 -10.98 -9.37 -22.53
CA ALA A 93 -10.94 -8.43 -23.63
C ALA A 93 -9.49 -7.96 -23.72
N ASP A 94 -8.71 -8.62 -24.58
CA ASP A 94 -7.35 -8.21 -24.89
C ASP A 94 -7.40 -6.92 -25.71
N GLU A 95 -7.13 -5.78 -25.06
CA GLU A 95 -6.46 -4.62 -25.66
C GLU A 95 -5.73 -3.79 -24.58
#